data_AF-A0A9P7ZYI9-F1
#
_entry.id   AF-A0A9P7ZYI9-F1
#
_cell.length_a   1.000
_cell.length_b   1.000
_cell.length_c   1.000
_cell.angle_alpha   90.00
_cell.angle_beta   90.00
_cell.angle_gamma   90.00
#
_symmetry.space_group_name_H-M   'P 1'
#
loop_
_entity.id
_entity.type
_entity.pdbx_description
1 polymer ?
#
loop_
_entity_poly.entity_id
_entity_poly.type
_entity_poly.pdbx_seq_one_letter_code
_entity_poly.pdbx_strand_id
1 'polypeptide(L)'
;MYRSRPLDPELSVKFIQNSLKYGSPEMERIQAMAVDCKINVVLGFSENDHDSLYMSQCVITDEGEIKARRRKIKPTHMERTVFGDSTGDSLNNVVDTSVGRVGALQCWEHINPLLKYHTYHQRELLHVAAWPVTLPHTGGSELWGMTLEESSSFVLHTTTVISEKGLTAMRTGSGSLFNRPGGGASAVYGPDGRHLTKDMSETEEGIIYADLETEKVLEARGQQYVSLADEALLSPLCLLRSVPPFFHSHQTKPPSLLFPIPDSSSIIFDEEEEMFIQDIPWDDGFDVLEDKVELVPSPPNGGGESEQS
;
A
#
# COMPACT_ATOMS: atom_id res chain seq x y z
N MET A 1 -4.11 11.40 34.61
CA MET A 1 -4.36 12.48 33.62
C MET A 1 -3.22 12.42 32.61
N TYR A 2 -3.39 11.69 31.51
CA TYR A 2 -2.37 11.62 30.47
C TYR A 2 -2.38 12.94 29.70
N ARG A 3 -1.31 13.73 29.84
CA ARG A 3 -1.10 14.94 29.04
C ARG A 3 -1.02 14.54 27.57
N SER A 4 -1.63 15.33 26.69
CA SER A 4 -1.39 15.22 25.24
C SER A 4 0.12 15.19 25.00
N ARG A 5 0.62 14.14 24.32
CA ARG A 5 2.02 14.05 23.90
C ARG A 5 2.13 14.78 22.56
N PRO A 6 2.63 16.03 22.50
CA PRO A 6 2.76 16.74 21.24
C PRO A 6 3.92 16.18 20.40
N LEU A 7 4.85 15.48 21.06
CA LEU A 7 6.00 14.79 20.51
C LEU A 7 6.26 13.55 21.37
N ASP A 8 6.47 12.39 20.74
CA ASP A 8 6.77 11.13 21.42
C ASP A 8 8.03 10.50 20.81
N PRO A 9 9.24 10.97 21.20
CA PRO A 9 10.49 10.52 20.60
C PRO A 9 10.71 9.02 20.73
N GLU A 10 10.30 8.42 21.86
CA GLU A 10 10.42 6.98 22.10
C GLU A 10 9.57 6.19 21.11
N LEU A 11 8.31 6.60 20.90
CA LEU A 11 7.43 5.95 19.94
C LEU A 11 7.93 6.17 18.51
N SER A 12 8.42 7.37 18.17
CA SER A 12 9.00 7.66 16.85
C SER A 12 10.18 6.75 16.53
N VAL A 13 11.15 6.61 17.47
CA VAL A 13 12.30 5.72 17.29
C VAL A 13 11.85 4.28 17.11
N LYS A 14 10.94 3.81 17.96
CA LYS A 14 10.40 2.45 17.86
C LYS A 14 9.70 2.23 16.50
N PHE A 15 8.91 3.20 16.05
CA PHE A 15 8.19 3.11 14.77
C PHE A 15 9.15 3.08 13.58
N ILE A 16 10.22 3.87 13.60
CA ILE A 16 11.27 3.86 12.56
C ILE A 16 11.99 2.49 12.53
N GLN A 17 12.37 1.96 13.69
CA GLN A 17 13.05 0.67 13.81
C GLN A 17 12.20 -0.51 13.35
N ASN A 18 10.88 -0.43 13.50
CA ASN A 18 9.93 -1.47 13.11
C ASN A 18 9.32 -1.25 11.71
N SER A 19 9.72 -0.21 10.99
CA SER A 19 9.27 0.05 9.62
C SER A 19 10.08 -0.79 8.62
N LEU A 20 9.38 -1.39 7.67
CA LEU A 20 9.91 -2.43 6.78
C LEU A 20 10.80 -1.82 5.69
N LYS A 21 11.86 -2.53 5.31
CA LYS A 21 12.76 -2.15 4.20
C LYS A 21 12.62 -3.15 3.04
N TYR A 22 12.74 -2.70 1.80
CA TYR A 22 12.62 -3.58 0.63
C TYR A 22 13.68 -4.70 0.57
N GLY A 23 14.89 -4.46 1.08
CA GLY A 23 15.98 -5.46 1.14
C GLY A 23 16.17 -6.06 2.53
N SER A 24 15.10 -6.16 3.32
CA SER A 24 15.15 -6.75 4.66
C SER A 24 14.80 -8.25 4.61
N PRO A 25 15.30 -9.06 5.56
CA PRO A 25 14.92 -10.46 5.68
C PRO A 25 13.40 -10.67 5.79
N GLU A 26 12.67 -9.73 6.38
CA GLU A 26 11.22 -9.76 6.51
C GLU A 26 10.53 -9.61 5.15
N MET A 27 11.00 -8.70 4.28
CA MET A 27 10.48 -8.55 2.92
C MET A 27 10.83 -9.79 2.07
N GLU A 28 12.06 -10.28 2.18
CA GLU A 28 12.51 -11.50 1.48
C GLU A 28 11.65 -12.71 1.86
N ARG A 29 11.28 -12.82 3.14
CA ARG A 29 10.37 -13.88 3.62
C ARG A 29 8.98 -13.77 2.98
N ILE A 30 8.45 -12.56 2.80
CA ILE A 30 7.16 -12.35 2.12
C ILE A 30 7.29 -12.72 0.63
N GLN A 31 8.37 -12.32 -0.04
CA GLN A 31 8.64 -12.69 -1.43
C GLN A 31 8.76 -14.20 -1.62
N ALA A 32 9.47 -14.89 -0.72
CA ALA A 32 9.58 -16.35 -0.75
C ALA A 32 8.22 -17.02 -0.56
N MET A 33 7.40 -16.52 0.37
CA MET A 33 6.05 -17.06 0.58
C MET A 33 5.15 -16.86 -0.65
N ALA A 34 5.29 -15.73 -1.37
CA ALA A 34 4.55 -15.50 -2.60
C ALA A 34 4.87 -16.58 -3.66
N VAL A 35 6.14 -17.00 -3.76
CA VAL A 35 6.59 -18.11 -4.63
C VAL A 35 6.04 -19.44 -4.16
N ASP A 36 6.22 -19.76 -2.88
CA ASP A 36 5.85 -21.06 -2.31
C ASP A 36 4.33 -21.31 -2.43
N CYS A 37 3.53 -20.28 -2.19
CA CYS A 37 2.08 -20.33 -2.30
C CYS A 37 1.56 -20.07 -3.71
N LYS A 38 2.41 -19.60 -4.64
CA LYS A 38 2.04 -19.21 -6.01
C LYS A 38 0.93 -18.15 -6.03
N ILE A 39 1.14 -17.08 -5.26
CA ILE A 39 0.19 -15.98 -5.12
C ILE A 39 0.84 -14.65 -5.46
N ASN A 40 0.05 -13.75 -6.04
CA ASN A 40 0.40 -12.34 -6.11
C ASN A 40 -0.02 -11.67 -4.78
N VAL A 41 0.85 -10.81 -4.24
CA VAL A 41 0.62 -10.11 -2.97
C VAL A 41 0.68 -8.61 -3.21
N VAL A 42 -0.37 -7.88 -2.84
CA VAL A 42 -0.32 -6.42 -2.74
C VAL A 42 -0.22 -6.04 -1.27
N LEU A 43 0.92 -5.47 -0.90
CA LEU A 43 1.25 -5.17 0.49
C LEU A 43 1.35 -3.67 0.70
N GLY A 44 0.53 -3.13 1.61
CA GLY A 44 0.71 -1.79 2.18
C GLY A 44 1.56 -1.86 3.45
N PHE A 45 2.55 -0.98 3.59
CA PHE A 45 3.46 -0.97 4.73
C PHE A 45 4.09 0.42 4.97
N SER A 46 4.61 0.62 6.18
CA SER A 46 5.50 1.74 6.49
C SER A 46 6.90 1.40 5.98
N GLU A 47 7.33 2.04 4.89
CA GLU A 47 8.66 1.87 4.33
C GLU A 47 9.66 2.72 5.11
N ASN A 48 10.75 2.10 5.57
CA ASN A 48 11.94 2.80 6.05
C ASN A 48 12.97 2.88 4.91
N ASP A 49 13.23 4.10 4.46
CA ASP A 49 14.28 4.42 3.49
C ASP A 49 15.24 5.41 4.15
N HIS A 50 16.37 4.88 4.64
CA HIS A 50 17.38 5.64 5.40
C HIS A 50 16.79 6.47 6.56
N ASP A 51 15.95 5.83 7.39
CA ASP A 51 15.26 6.40 8.55
C ASP A 51 14.24 7.51 8.23
N SER A 52 14.00 7.76 6.95
CA SER A 52 12.81 8.48 6.47
C SER A 52 11.70 7.49 6.21
N LEU A 53 10.49 7.80 6.68
CA LEU A 53 9.34 6.92 6.55
C LEU A 53 8.45 7.32 5.39
N TYR A 54 7.92 6.34 4.67
CA TYR A 54 6.96 6.54 3.60
C TYR A 54 5.79 5.58 3.74
N MET A 55 4.59 6.04 3.37
CA MET A 55 3.44 5.14 3.26
C MET A 55 3.52 4.42 1.92
N SER A 56 3.95 3.17 1.95
CA SER A 56 4.30 2.44 0.73
C SER A 56 3.33 1.32 0.45
N GLN A 57 3.22 1.00 -0.83
CA GLN A 57 2.46 -0.12 -1.32
C GLN A 57 3.29 -0.79 -2.42
N CYS A 58 3.38 -2.11 -2.40
CA CYS A 58 4.09 -2.86 -3.43
C CYS A 58 3.24 -4.00 -3.97
N VAL A 59 3.57 -4.42 -5.19
CA VAL A 59 3.00 -5.62 -5.82
C VAL A 59 4.12 -6.63 -5.97
N ILE A 60 3.99 -7.74 -5.26
CA ILE A 60 4.88 -8.90 -5.29
C ILE A 60 4.19 -9.97 -6.13
N THR A 61 4.90 -10.49 -7.12
CA THR A 61 4.38 -11.53 -8.01
C THR A 61 4.45 -12.91 -7.39
N ASP A 62 3.75 -13.86 -8.00
CA ASP A 62 3.89 -15.29 -7.72
C ASP A 62 5.27 -15.86 -8.11
N GLU A 63 6.12 -15.10 -8.81
CA GLU A 63 7.55 -15.38 -8.98
C GLU A 63 8.44 -14.73 -7.90
N GLY A 64 7.84 -14.04 -6.92
CA GLY A 64 8.56 -13.36 -5.84
C GLY A 64 9.20 -12.02 -6.24
N GLU A 65 8.98 -11.54 -7.47
CA GLU A 65 9.48 -10.25 -7.94
C GLU A 65 8.57 -9.10 -7.45
N ILE A 66 9.18 -8.02 -6.93
CA ILE A 66 8.48 -6.77 -6.63
C ILE A 66 8.36 -5.93 -7.90
N LYS A 67 7.23 -6.04 -8.61
CA LYS A 67 6.99 -5.32 -9.88
C LYS A 67 6.58 -3.86 -9.71
N ALA A 68 5.90 -3.53 -8.62
CA ALA A 68 5.52 -2.16 -8.31
C ALA A 68 6.08 -1.75 -6.95
N ARG A 69 6.67 -0.56 -6.88
CA ARG A 69 7.05 0.12 -5.63
C ARG A 69 6.48 1.52 -5.69
N ARG A 70 5.43 1.78 -4.92
CA ARG A 70 4.82 3.11 -4.85
C ARG A 70 4.78 3.63 -3.43
N ARG A 71 4.89 4.95 -3.32
CA ARG A 71 4.66 5.71 -2.09
C ARG A 71 3.39 6.52 -2.28
N LYS A 72 2.67 6.80 -1.19
CA LYS A 72 1.51 7.71 -1.21
C LYS A 72 1.94 9.05 -1.77
N ILE A 73 1.24 9.57 -2.77
CA ILE A 73 1.61 10.83 -3.43
C ILE A 73 1.71 11.96 -2.41
N LYS A 74 0.71 12.03 -1.53
CA LYS A 74 0.67 13.04 -0.48
C LYS A 74 0.05 12.44 0.79
N PRO A 75 0.83 12.27 1.88
CA PRO A 75 0.29 11.95 3.19
C PRO A 75 -0.78 12.97 3.60
N THR A 76 -1.82 12.47 4.25
CA THR A 76 -3.02 13.22 4.61
C THR A 76 -2.89 13.74 6.05
N HIS A 77 -3.12 15.04 6.22
CA HIS A 77 -3.22 15.67 7.54
C HIS A 77 -2.03 15.31 8.48
N MET A 78 -2.29 14.67 9.62
CA MET A 78 -1.27 14.29 10.61
C MET A 78 -0.25 13.27 10.09
N GLU A 79 -0.57 12.51 9.05
CA GLU A 79 0.40 11.58 8.44
C GLU A 79 1.67 12.33 7.97
N ARG A 80 1.56 13.63 7.63
CA ARG A 80 2.69 14.47 7.20
C ARG A 80 3.71 14.76 8.29
N THR A 81 3.39 14.49 9.56
CA THR A 81 4.36 14.62 10.65
C THR A 81 5.27 13.40 10.76
N VAL A 82 4.93 12.31 10.06
CA VAL A 82 5.65 11.02 10.12
C VAL A 82 6.21 10.64 8.76
N PHE A 83 5.41 10.80 7.70
CA PHE A 83 5.69 10.27 6.38
C PHE A 83 6.07 11.35 5.36
N GLY A 84 7.02 11.01 4.49
CA GLY A 84 7.40 11.80 3.33
C GLY A 84 6.44 11.64 2.14
N ASP A 85 6.56 12.57 1.19
CA ASP A 85 5.83 12.54 -0.07
C ASP A 85 6.47 11.54 -1.07
N SER A 86 5.68 11.08 -2.05
CA SER A 86 6.23 10.30 -3.16
C SER A 86 6.88 11.19 -4.23
N THR A 87 7.58 10.54 -5.15
CA THR A 87 7.98 11.10 -6.44
C THR A 87 6.98 10.74 -7.54
N GLY A 88 7.18 11.27 -8.75
CA GLY A 88 6.33 11.00 -9.92
C GLY A 88 6.34 9.55 -10.38
N ASP A 89 7.34 8.75 -10.01
CA ASP A 89 7.40 7.33 -10.38
C ASP A 89 6.24 6.52 -9.78
N SER A 90 5.71 6.97 -8.64
CA SER A 90 4.54 6.36 -7.97
C SER A 90 3.21 6.58 -8.71
N LEU A 91 3.20 7.36 -9.81
CA LEU A 91 2.03 7.54 -10.68
C LEU A 91 1.78 6.32 -11.57
N ASN A 92 2.85 5.62 -11.98
CA ASN A 92 2.73 4.36 -12.71
C ASN A 92 2.43 3.23 -11.72
N ASN A 93 1.16 3.14 -11.30
CA ASN A 93 0.72 2.30 -10.20
C ASN A 93 -0.03 1.03 -10.63
N VAL A 94 -0.04 0.72 -11.94
CA VAL A 94 -0.62 -0.51 -12.48
C VAL A 94 0.47 -1.37 -13.10
N VAL A 95 0.51 -2.66 -12.74
CA VAL A 95 1.49 -3.63 -13.25
C VAL A 95 0.86 -4.92 -13.75
N ASP A 96 1.52 -5.56 -14.70
CA ASP A 96 1.12 -6.88 -15.21
C ASP A 96 1.57 -8.01 -14.27
N THR A 97 0.61 -8.84 -13.87
CA THR A 97 0.79 -10.02 -13.02
C THR A 97 0.19 -11.26 -13.69
N SER A 98 0.39 -12.45 -13.12
CA SER A 98 -0.22 -13.69 -13.63
C SER A 98 -1.75 -13.69 -13.58
N VAL A 99 -2.37 -12.83 -12.77
CA VAL A 99 -3.83 -12.65 -12.66
C VAL A 99 -4.38 -11.43 -13.41
N GLY A 100 -3.53 -10.78 -14.23
CA GLY A 100 -3.88 -9.59 -15.02
C GLY A 100 -3.26 -8.30 -14.48
N ARG A 101 -3.79 -7.15 -14.92
CA ARG A 101 -3.28 -5.83 -14.52
C ARG A 101 -3.79 -5.44 -13.14
N VAL A 102 -2.88 -5.25 -12.20
CA VAL A 102 -3.18 -4.88 -10.82
C VAL A 102 -2.77 -3.44 -10.58
N GLY A 103 -3.74 -2.59 -10.27
CA GLY A 103 -3.53 -1.22 -9.79
C GLY A 103 -3.74 -1.10 -8.30
N ALA A 104 -3.13 -0.09 -7.69
CA ALA A 104 -3.24 0.11 -6.26
C ALA A 104 -3.18 1.58 -5.85
N LEU A 105 -4.06 1.98 -4.93
CA LEU A 105 -4.11 3.29 -4.30
C LEU A 105 -4.37 3.13 -2.80
N GLN A 106 -4.08 4.18 -2.02
CA GLN A 106 -4.27 4.16 -0.58
C GLN A 106 -5.05 5.37 -0.05
N CYS A 107 -6.02 5.08 0.81
CA CYS A 107 -6.76 6.06 1.61
C CYS A 107 -7.29 7.21 0.74
N TRP A 108 -7.02 8.46 1.11
CA TRP A 108 -7.50 9.63 0.38
C TRP A 108 -6.86 9.89 -0.99
N GLU A 109 -6.04 8.99 -1.53
CA GLU A 109 -5.68 9.05 -2.96
C GLU A 109 -6.89 8.79 -3.87
N HIS A 110 -7.85 7.99 -3.38
CA HIS A 110 -9.11 7.68 -4.04
C HIS A 110 -10.05 8.88 -4.22
N ILE A 111 -9.80 10.01 -3.54
CA ILE A 111 -10.57 11.26 -3.80
C ILE A 111 -9.86 12.19 -4.78
N ASN A 112 -8.62 11.88 -5.20
CA ASN A 112 -7.91 12.68 -6.19
C ASN A 112 -8.35 12.26 -7.61
N PRO A 113 -9.17 13.07 -8.31
CA PRO A 113 -9.72 12.68 -9.60
C PRO A 113 -8.65 12.49 -10.67
N LEU A 114 -7.56 13.27 -10.64
CA LEU A 114 -6.48 13.15 -11.61
C LEU A 114 -5.69 11.86 -11.41
N LEU A 115 -5.43 11.48 -10.15
CA LEU A 115 -4.73 10.25 -9.84
C LEU A 115 -5.56 9.03 -10.22
N LYS A 116 -6.85 9.02 -9.85
CA LYS A 116 -7.77 7.96 -10.28
C LYS A 116 -7.85 7.82 -11.78
N TYR A 117 -8.05 8.94 -12.49
CA TYR A 117 -8.11 8.94 -13.94
C TYR A 117 -6.81 8.39 -14.57
N HIS A 118 -5.66 8.75 -14.01
CA HIS A 118 -4.38 8.22 -14.47
C HIS A 118 -4.25 6.71 -14.26
N THR A 119 -4.72 6.18 -13.12
CA THR A 119 -4.79 4.73 -12.87
C THR A 119 -5.75 4.04 -13.85
N TYR A 120 -6.93 4.63 -14.12
CA TYR A 120 -7.88 4.08 -15.10
C TYR A 120 -7.31 4.09 -16.52
N HIS A 121 -6.53 5.11 -16.88
CA HIS A 121 -5.83 5.19 -18.15
C HIS A 121 -4.78 4.09 -18.32
N GLN A 122 -4.19 3.60 -17.23
CA GLN A 122 -3.31 2.42 -17.23
C GLN A 122 -4.09 1.09 -17.33
N ARG A 123 -5.43 1.15 -17.39
CA ARG A 123 -6.35 0.05 -17.71
C ARG A 123 -6.28 -1.14 -16.75
N GLU A 124 -6.19 -0.89 -15.46
CA GLU A 124 -6.25 -1.94 -14.44
C GLU A 124 -7.45 -2.87 -14.61
N LEU A 125 -7.24 -4.14 -14.27
CA LEU A 125 -8.29 -5.18 -14.20
C LEU A 125 -8.74 -5.37 -12.75
N LEU A 126 -7.79 -5.34 -11.83
CA LEU A 126 -7.97 -5.44 -10.38
C LEU A 126 -7.43 -4.17 -9.74
N HIS A 127 -8.22 -3.57 -8.86
CA HIS A 127 -7.84 -2.40 -8.07
C HIS A 127 -7.76 -2.76 -6.60
N VAL A 128 -6.60 -2.57 -5.98
CA VAL A 128 -6.43 -2.76 -4.53
C VAL A 128 -6.51 -1.41 -3.83
N ALA A 129 -7.62 -1.19 -3.14
CA ALA A 129 -7.90 0.00 -2.37
C ALA A 129 -7.52 -0.24 -0.89
N ALA A 130 -6.35 0.23 -0.49
CA ALA A 130 -5.87 0.07 0.89
C ALA A 130 -6.30 1.25 1.76
N TRP A 131 -7.08 0.97 2.80
CA TRP A 131 -7.57 1.96 3.75
C TRP A 131 -7.05 1.65 5.16
N PRO A 132 -6.84 2.68 5.99
CA PRO A 132 -6.71 2.47 7.42
C PRO A 132 -8.06 2.04 7.99
N VAL A 133 -8.20 2.19 9.29
CA VAL A 133 -9.44 2.00 10.03
C VAL A 133 -10.54 2.91 9.47
N THR A 134 -11.64 2.32 8.99
CA THR A 134 -12.79 3.04 8.43
C THR A 134 -13.96 2.96 9.41
N LEU A 135 -14.28 4.08 10.07
CA LEU A 135 -15.42 4.14 10.97
C LEU A 135 -16.71 4.46 10.21
N PRO A 136 -17.85 3.87 10.59
CA PRO A 136 -19.14 4.24 10.03
C PRO A 136 -19.39 5.75 10.19
N HIS A 137 -19.88 6.40 9.14
CA HIS A 137 -20.23 7.81 9.25
C HIS A 137 -21.46 7.96 10.14
N THR A 138 -21.33 8.81 11.16
CA THR A 138 -22.37 9.04 12.17
C THR A 138 -23.41 10.09 11.74
N GLY A 139 -23.33 10.60 10.51
CA GLY A 139 -24.16 11.70 10.03
C GLY A 139 -23.75 13.09 10.56
N GLY A 140 -22.62 13.16 11.26
CA GLY A 140 -22.05 14.40 11.80
C GLY A 140 -21.20 15.16 10.79
N SER A 141 -20.43 16.14 11.27
CA SER A 141 -19.51 16.94 10.46
C SER A 141 -18.17 16.23 10.14
N GLU A 142 -18.02 14.98 10.57
CA GLU A 142 -16.85 14.15 10.31
C GLU A 142 -16.70 13.92 8.80
N LEU A 143 -15.47 13.94 8.29
CA LEU A 143 -15.21 13.58 6.90
C LEU A 143 -15.59 12.11 6.68
N TRP A 144 -16.42 11.84 5.67
CA TRP A 144 -16.71 10.48 5.22
C TRP A 144 -15.99 10.23 3.90
N GLY A 145 -15.22 9.15 3.85
CA GLY A 145 -14.19 8.95 2.83
C GLY A 145 -14.29 7.72 1.99
N MET A 146 -15.35 6.93 2.11
CA MET A 146 -15.43 5.72 1.30
C MET A 146 -16.06 6.06 -0.04
N THR A 147 -15.21 6.33 -1.02
CA THR A 147 -15.65 6.29 -2.41
C THR A 147 -15.72 4.82 -2.79
N LEU A 148 -16.89 4.34 -3.17
CA LEU A 148 -16.98 3.10 -3.95
C LEU A 148 -16.29 3.43 -5.27
N GLU A 149 -15.13 2.82 -5.53
CA GLU A 149 -14.32 3.13 -6.70
C GLU A 149 -15.16 2.95 -7.99
N GLU A 150 -15.22 4.01 -8.79
CA GLU A 150 -16.00 4.07 -10.03
C GLU A 150 -15.21 3.50 -11.22
N SER A 151 -14.36 2.52 -10.95
CA SER A 151 -13.60 1.82 -11.97
C SER A 151 -14.43 0.66 -12.50
N SER A 152 -14.50 0.50 -13.82
CA SER A 152 -14.95 -0.75 -14.45
C SER A 152 -13.86 -1.83 -14.28
N SER A 153 -13.41 -2.07 -13.04
CA SER A 153 -12.43 -3.07 -12.58
C SER A 153 -12.96 -3.71 -11.29
N PHE A 154 -12.45 -4.87 -10.91
CA PHE A 154 -12.78 -5.40 -9.58
C PHE A 154 -12.05 -4.59 -8.51
N VAL A 155 -12.72 -4.30 -7.40
CA VAL A 155 -12.15 -3.52 -6.30
C VAL A 155 -12.00 -4.40 -5.07
N LEU A 156 -10.76 -4.58 -4.63
CA LEU A 156 -10.39 -5.26 -3.40
C LEU A 156 -10.16 -4.17 -2.34
N HIS A 157 -11.21 -3.88 -1.57
CA HIS A 157 -11.19 -2.90 -0.50
C HIS A 157 -10.65 -3.56 0.77
N THR A 158 -9.50 -3.09 1.26
CA THR A 158 -8.83 -3.66 2.42
C THR A 158 -8.70 -2.60 3.52
N THR A 159 -8.96 -3.01 4.77
CA THR A 159 -8.99 -2.13 5.94
C THR A 159 -8.30 -2.80 7.11
N THR A 160 -7.58 -2.04 7.92
CA THR A 160 -7.07 -2.52 9.21
C THR A 160 -8.17 -2.52 10.28
N VAL A 161 -8.17 -3.54 11.14
CA VAL A 161 -9.02 -3.63 12.33
C VAL A 161 -8.21 -3.22 13.56
N ILE A 162 -8.77 -2.32 14.38
CA ILE A 162 -8.19 -2.04 15.70
C ILE A 162 -8.62 -3.16 16.67
N SER A 163 -7.64 -3.85 17.24
CA SER A 163 -7.87 -4.80 18.33
C SER A 163 -7.63 -4.17 19.71
N GLU A 164 -8.19 -4.77 20.76
CA GLU A 164 -7.94 -4.36 22.16
C GLU A 164 -6.44 -4.40 22.53
N LYS A 165 -5.71 -5.38 21.97
CA LYS A 165 -4.25 -5.49 22.13
C LYS A 165 -3.55 -4.28 21.49
N GLY A 166 -3.98 -3.89 20.28
CA GLY A 166 -3.46 -2.71 19.59
C GLY A 166 -3.68 -1.41 20.37
N LEU A 167 -4.88 -1.20 20.92
CA LEU A 167 -5.19 -0.05 21.77
C LEU A 167 -4.30 0.05 22.99
N THR A 168 -4.11 -1.09 23.67
CA THR A 168 -3.29 -1.18 24.88
C THR A 168 -1.82 -0.89 24.56
N ALA A 169 -1.29 -1.50 23.49
CA ALA A 169 0.09 -1.32 23.05
C ALA A 169 0.39 0.13 22.64
N MET A 170 -0.54 0.76 21.92
CA MET A 170 -0.38 2.14 21.42
C MET A 170 -0.87 3.19 22.42
N ARG A 171 -1.49 2.78 23.53
CA ARG A 171 -2.04 3.65 24.59
C ARG A 171 -3.04 4.68 24.05
N THR A 172 -3.85 4.30 23.06
CA THR A 172 -4.79 5.20 22.37
C THR A 172 -6.17 5.27 23.02
N GLY A 173 -6.45 4.48 24.06
CA GLY A 173 -7.78 4.42 24.68
C GLY A 173 -8.32 5.75 25.24
N SER A 174 -7.46 6.74 25.51
CA SER A 174 -7.87 8.10 25.90
C SER A 174 -7.78 9.14 24.77
N GLY A 175 -7.43 8.71 23.56
CA GLY A 175 -7.33 9.57 22.37
C GLY A 175 -8.70 9.98 21.85
N SER A 176 -8.72 10.99 20.97
CA SER A 176 -9.94 11.45 20.30
C SER A 176 -10.31 10.61 19.08
N LEU A 177 -9.35 9.88 18.50
CA LEU A 177 -9.51 9.01 17.33
C LEU A 177 -8.87 7.66 17.62
N PHE A 178 -9.35 6.60 16.95
CA PHE A 178 -8.76 5.26 17.00
C PHE A 178 -8.59 4.73 18.45
N ASN A 179 -9.60 4.98 19.28
CA ASN A 179 -9.58 4.75 20.73
C ASN A 179 -10.47 3.58 21.20
N ARG A 180 -11.09 2.88 20.25
CA ARG A 180 -11.93 1.70 20.49
C ARG A 180 -11.65 0.64 19.43
N PRO A 181 -11.93 -0.64 19.71
CA PRO A 181 -11.82 -1.68 18.69
C PRO A 181 -12.77 -1.40 17.53
N GLY A 182 -12.39 -1.83 16.35
CA GLY A 182 -13.26 -1.78 15.19
C GLY A 182 -12.62 -1.18 13.94
N GLY A 183 -13.51 -0.72 13.04
CA GLY A 183 -13.23 -0.05 11.79
C GLY A 183 -12.75 -0.93 10.64
N GLY A 184 -12.91 -2.24 10.75
CA GLY A 184 -12.92 -3.14 9.61
C GLY A 184 -14.12 -2.88 8.70
N ALA A 185 -13.87 -2.75 7.39
CA ALA A 185 -14.88 -2.69 6.34
C ALA A 185 -14.33 -3.29 5.03
N SER A 186 -13.50 -4.33 5.16
CA SER A 186 -12.92 -5.00 3.98
C SER A 186 -14.02 -5.67 3.18
N ALA A 187 -13.93 -5.59 1.86
CA ALA A 187 -14.95 -6.08 0.94
C ALA A 187 -14.39 -6.23 -0.47
N VAL A 188 -15.06 -7.04 -1.29
CA VAL A 188 -14.79 -7.12 -2.73
C VAL A 188 -15.99 -6.61 -3.51
N TYR A 189 -15.74 -5.73 -4.48
CA TYR A 189 -16.76 -5.18 -5.37
C TYR A 189 -16.49 -5.57 -6.82
N GLY A 190 -17.57 -5.82 -7.55
CA GLY A 190 -17.55 -6.07 -8.98
C GLY A 190 -17.33 -4.79 -9.78
N PRO A 191 -16.94 -4.91 -11.07
CA PRO A 191 -16.78 -3.79 -12.00
C PRO A 191 -18.08 -3.03 -12.32
N ASP A 192 -19.23 -3.54 -11.88
CA ASP A 192 -20.53 -2.88 -11.91
C ASP A 192 -20.88 -2.16 -10.59
N GLY A 193 -19.96 -2.15 -9.63
CA GLY A 193 -20.12 -1.57 -8.29
C GLY A 193 -20.87 -2.46 -7.29
N ARG A 194 -21.30 -3.67 -7.68
CA ARG A 194 -22.00 -4.56 -6.75
C ARG A 194 -21.04 -5.15 -5.72
N HIS A 195 -21.51 -5.25 -4.49
CA HIS A 195 -20.79 -5.92 -3.42
C HIS A 195 -20.87 -7.45 -3.60
N LEU A 196 -19.72 -8.12 -3.65
CA LEU A 196 -19.61 -9.55 -3.99
C LEU A 196 -19.40 -10.46 -2.78
N THR A 197 -19.16 -9.88 -1.60
CA THR A 197 -18.74 -10.60 -0.40
C THR A 197 -19.74 -10.37 0.71
N LYS A 198 -19.74 -11.25 1.72
CA LYS A 198 -20.52 -11.01 2.93
C LYS A 198 -19.78 -9.99 3.80
N ASP A 199 -20.54 -9.14 4.47
CA ASP A 199 -19.99 -8.25 5.48
C ASP A 199 -19.35 -9.06 6.60
N MET A 200 -18.18 -8.60 7.03
CA MET A 200 -17.51 -9.03 8.24
C MET A 200 -17.74 -7.97 9.32
N SER A 201 -17.75 -8.39 10.59
CA SER A 201 -17.92 -7.43 11.69
C SER A 201 -16.77 -6.44 11.72
N GLU A 202 -17.04 -5.17 12.08
CA GLU A 202 -16.01 -4.13 12.12
C GLU A 202 -14.86 -4.43 13.09
N THR A 203 -15.09 -5.33 14.06
CA THR A 203 -14.14 -5.76 15.10
C THR A 203 -13.48 -7.11 14.83
N GLU A 204 -13.81 -7.79 13.73
CA GLU A 204 -13.33 -9.14 13.45
C GLU A 204 -12.18 -9.12 12.43
N GLU A 205 -11.12 -9.86 12.72
CA GLU A 205 -10.02 -10.11 11.79
C GLU A 205 -10.30 -11.40 11.01
N GLY A 206 -10.09 -11.38 9.69
CA GLY A 206 -10.31 -12.56 8.86
C GLY A 206 -9.87 -12.36 7.42
N ILE A 207 -9.96 -13.44 6.64
CA ILE A 207 -9.67 -13.43 5.21
C ILE A 207 -11.00 -13.46 4.46
N ILE A 208 -11.17 -12.51 3.53
CA ILE A 208 -12.33 -12.45 2.64
C ILE A 208 -11.95 -13.06 1.30
N TYR A 209 -12.75 -14.02 0.86
CA TYR A 209 -12.57 -14.72 -0.41
C TYR A 209 -13.67 -14.34 -1.39
N ALA A 210 -13.31 -14.19 -2.67
CA ALA A 210 -14.23 -13.99 -3.78
C ALA A 210 -13.64 -14.56 -5.07
N ASP A 211 -14.49 -15.21 -5.87
CA ASP A 211 -14.12 -15.67 -7.21
C ASP A 211 -14.40 -14.56 -8.23
N LEU A 212 -13.39 -14.19 -9.01
CA LEU A 212 -13.44 -13.05 -9.93
C LEU A 212 -13.42 -13.53 -11.38
N GLU A 213 -14.54 -13.36 -12.09
CA GLU A 213 -14.66 -13.67 -13.52
C GLU A 213 -14.24 -12.44 -14.34
N THR A 214 -13.07 -12.51 -14.98
CA THR A 214 -12.47 -11.37 -15.69
C THR A 214 -13.33 -10.84 -16.84
N GLU A 215 -14.18 -11.67 -17.42
CA GLU A 215 -15.13 -11.34 -18.49
C GLU A 215 -16.13 -10.27 -18.04
N LYS A 216 -16.50 -10.23 -16.75
CA LYS A 216 -17.41 -9.21 -16.20
C LYS A 216 -16.86 -7.79 -16.33
N VAL A 217 -15.53 -7.64 -16.39
CA VAL A 217 -14.90 -6.34 -16.66
C VAL A 217 -15.17 -5.90 -18.10
N LEU A 218 -15.12 -6.82 -19.06
CA LEU A 218 -15.44 -6.53 -20.46
C LEU A 218 -16.93 -6.22 -20.63
N GLU A 219 -17.80 -6.95 -19.95
CA GLU A 219 -19.24 -6.69 -19.94
C GLU A 219 -19.56 -5.28 -19.40
N ALA A 220 -19.00 -4.92 -18.24
CA ALA A 220 -19.18 -3.61 -17.64
C ALA A 220 -18.72 -2.48 -18.58
N ARG A 221 -17.52 -2.61 -19.15
CA ARG A 221 -16.97 -1.61 -20.10
C ARG A 221 -17.80 -1.49 -21.38
N GLY A 222 -18.31 -2.61 -21.89
CA GLY A 222 -19.17 -2.65 -23.08
C GLY A 222 -20.54 -2.01 -22.85
N GLN A 223 -21.11 -2.13 -21.65
CA GLN A 223 -22.40 -1.52 -21.30
C GLN A 223 -22.27 -0.03 -20.92
N GLN A 224 -21.18 0.35 -20.25
CA GLN A 224 -21.01 1.68 -19.66
C GLN A 224 -20.48 2.74 -20.63
N TYR A 225 -20.34 2.46 -21.94
CA TYR A 225 -19.71 3.40 -22.90
C TYR A 225 -18.35 3.93 -22.40
N VAL A 226 -17.58 3.08 -21.71
CA VAL A 226 -16.24 3.44 -21.23
C VAL A 226 -15.24 3.11 -22.34
N SER A 227 -15.24 3.89 -23.42
CA SER A 227 -14.06 4.00 -24.28
C SER A 227 -13.01 4.78 -23.51
N LEU A 228 -12.29 4.10 -22.62
CA LEU A 228 -11.09 4.67 -21.99
C LEU A 228 -10.06 4.96 -23.09
N ALA A 229 -10.09 6.22 -23.52
CA ALA A 229 -9.29 6.88 -24.54
C ALA A 229 -9.69 6.58 -26.00
N ASP A 230 -10.61 7.38 -26.54
CA ASP A 230 -10.24 8.07 -27.78
C ASP A 230 -9.10 9.04 -27.40
N GLU A 231 -7.88 8.81 -27.88
CA GLU A 231 -6.77 9.76 -27.72
C GLU A 231 -7.17 11.19 -28.14
N ALA A 232 -8.16 11.30 -29.03
CA ALA A 232 -8.70 12.56 -29.53
C ALA A 232 -9.38 13.43 -28.45
N LEU A 233 -9.94 12.86 -27.38
CA LEU A 233 -10.58 13.63 -26.30
C LEU A 233 -9.58 14.14 -25.25
N LEU A 234 -8.35 13.60 -25.23
CA LEU A 234 -7.29 13.97 -24.28
C LEU A 234 -6.40 15.13 -24.76
N SER A 235 -6.48 15.50 -26.04
CA SER A 235 -5.71 16.62 -26.61
C SER A 235 -5.84 17.96 -25.85
N PRO A 236 -7.02 18.39 -25.37
CA PRO A 236 -7.14 19.61 -24.56
C PRO A 236 -6.88 19.40 -23.05
N LEU A 237 -6.75 18.15 -22.57
CA LEU A 237 -6.55 17.80 -21.15
C LEU A 237 -5.10 17.40 -20.80
N CYS A 238 -4.16 17.53 -21.74
CA CYS A 238 -2.71 17.43 -21.52
C CYS A 238 -2.20 18.56 -20.59
N LEU A 239 -2.61 18.55 -19.34
CA LEU A 239 -1.97 19.27 -18.26
C LEU A 239 -0.96 18.32 -17.60
N LEU A 240 0.32 18.62 -17.84
CA LEU A 240 1.49 18.16 -17.08
C LEU A 240 1.87 16.69 -17.26
N ARG A 241 2.39 16.35 -18.45
CA ARG A 241 3.55 15.44 -18.47
C ARG A 241 4.71 16.17 -17.79
N SER A 242 5.30 15.55 -16.77
CA SER A 242 6.51 16.04 -16.11
C SER A 242 7.59 16.37 -17.15
N VAL A 243 8.11 17.59 -17.07
CA VAL A 243 9.33 17.99 -17.77
C VAL A 243 10.47 17.19 -17.12
N PRO A 244 11.27 16.40 -17.87
CA PRO A 244 12.47 15.80 -17.29
C PRO A 244 13.39 16.93 -16.82
N PRO A 245 14.28 16.71 -15.82
CA PRO A 245 15.26 17.72 -15.45
C PRO A 245 16.20 17.94 -16.63
N PHE A 246 15.90 18.96 -17.44
CA PHE A 246 16.82 19.48 -18.43
C PHE A 246 17.95 20.16 -17.65
N PHE A 247 19.10 19.48 -17.57
CA PHE A 247 20.38 20.15 -17.35
C PHE A 247 20.57 21.16 -18.50
N HIS A 248 20.25 22.42 -18.25
CA HIS A 248 20.77 23.51 -19.07
C HIS A 248 22.21 23.75 -18.62
N SER A 249 23.17 23.25 -19.39
CA SER A 249 24.52 23.81 -19.38
C SER A 249 24.44 25.22 -19.97
N HIS A 250 24.13 26.21 -19.14
CA HIS A 250 24.41 27.59 -19.50
C HIS A 250 25.93 27.77 -19.50
N GLN A 251 26.55 27.59 -20.66
CA GLN A 251 27.83 28.22 -20.96
C GLN A 251 27.60 29.74 -21.03
N THR A 252 27.51 30.37 -19.87
CA THR A 252 27.72 31.80 -19.74
C THR A 252 29.19 32.00 -19.41
N LYS A 253 29.98 32.45 -20.40
CA LYS A 253 31.32 33.00 -20.19
C LYS A 253 31.27 33.98 -19.00
N PRO A 254 32.09 33.80 -17.95
CA PRO A 254 32.19 34.81 -16.90
C PRO A 254 32.91 36.05 -17.45
N PRO A 255 32.47 37.27 -17.13
CA PRO A 255 33.25 38.47 -17.41
C PRO A 255 34.48 38.47 -16.50
N SER A 256 35.65 38.67 -17.10
CA SER A 256 36.94 38.84 -16.44
C SER A 256 36.96 40.12 -15.61
N LEU A 257 37.18 40.00 -14.30
CA LEU A 257 37.68 41.11 -13.47
C LEU A 257 38.68 40.56 -12.46
N LEU A 258 39.88 41.13 -12.53
CA LEU A 258 41.08 40.80 -11.78
C LEU A 258 40.90 41.08 -10.27
N PHE A 259 41.51 40.23 -9.42
CA PHE A 259 42.61 40.53 -8.46
C PHE A 259 42.74 39.40 -7.42
N PRO A 260 43.91 39.18 -6.79
CA PRO A 260 44.54 37.86 -6.70
C PRO A 260 44.29 37.11 -5.38
N ILE A 261 44.40 35.78 -5.47
CA ILE A 261 44.48 34.83 -4.35
C ILE A 261 45.97 34.65 -3.97
N PRO A 262 46.35 34.64 -2.68
CA PRO A 262 47.59 34.02 -2.23
C PRO A 262 47.40 32.54 -1.87
N ASP A 263 48.42 31.78 -2.21
CA ASP A 263 48.54 30.32 -2.29
C ASP A 263 48.39 29.48 -1.00
N SER A 264 48.03 28.23 -1.26
CA SER A 264 48.49 26.98 -0.63
C SER A 264 48.07 26.64 0.79
N SER A 265 47.33 25.54 0.93
CA SER A 265 47.89 24.27 1.45
C SER A 265 46.86 23.14 1.38
N SER A 266 47.31 22.07 0.74
CA SER A 266 46.75 20.72 0.66
C SER A 266 46.56 20.07 2.03
N ILE A 267 45.43 19.39 2.25
CA ILE A 267 45.33 18.32 3.24
C ILE A 267 44.72 17.08 2.57
N ILE A 268 45.44 15.99 2.79
CA ILE A 268 45.34 14.64 2.24
C ILE A 268 44.25 13.86 2.99
N PHE A 269 43.54 12.96 2.29
CA PHE A 269 42.68 11.94 2.88
C PHE A 269 43.55 10.76 3.34
N ASP A 270 43.33 10.27 4.55
CA ASP A 270 43.87 9.01 5.05
C ASP A 270 42.72 8.07 5.45
N GLU A 271 42.89 6.78 5.12
CA GLU A 271 41.96 5.67 5.27
C GLU A 271 42.00 5.05 6.68
N GLU A 272 41.02 4.17 6.92
CA GLU A 272 40.90 3.12 7.94
C GLU A 272 40.53 3.49 9.39
N GLU A 273 39.36 3.00 9.85
CA GLU A 273 39.28 2.13 11.03
C GLU A 273 37.98 1.31 11.03
N GLU A 274 38.12 -0.02 11.14
CA GLU A 274 37.06 -0.99 11.44
C GLU A 274 36.62 -0.86 12.90
N MET A 275 35.33 -1.03 13.18
CA MET A 275 34.84 -1.22 14.56
C MET A 275 33.88 -2.40 14.64
N PHE A 276 34.35 -3.43 15.34
CA PHE A 276 33.59 -4.61 15.77
C PHE A 276 32.36 -4.21 16.61
N ILE A 277 31.20 -4.79 16.31
CA ILE A 277 30.06 -4.82 17.23
C ILE A 277 29.84 -6.26 17.67
N GLN A 278 29.96 -6.46 18.99
CA GLN A 278 29.76 -7.72 19.70
C GLN A 278 28.29 -8.13 19.73
N ASP A 279 28.07 -9.44 19.66
CA ASP A 279 26.81 -10.14 19.78
C ASP A 279 26.00 -9.76 21.04
N ILE A 280 24.71 -9.45 20.85
CA ILE A 280 23.72 -9.42 21.94
C ILE A 280 22.73 -10.57 21.68
N PRO A 281 22.53 -11.49 22.65
CA PRO A 281 21.65 -12.64 22.47
C PRO A 281 20.17 -12.22 22.45
N TRP A 282 19.42 -12.81 21.53
CA TRP A 282 17.96 -12.75 21.48
C TRP A 282 17.40 -13.84 22.42
N ASP A 283 16.55 -13.44 23.36
CA ASP A 283 15.78 -14.38 24.19
C ASP A 283 14.69 -15.05 23.34
N ASP A 284 14.76 -16.38 23.26
CA ASP A 284 13.73 -17.24 22.67
C ASP A 284 12.47 -17.22 23.55
N GLY A 285 11.40 -16.63 23.01
CA GLY A 285 10.13 -16.50 23.72
C GLY A 285 8.95 -16.23 22.79
N PHE A 286 8.81 -17.02 21.73
CA PHE A 286 7.57 -17.13 20.97
C PHE A 286 7.19 -18.60 20.85
N ASP A 287 6.23 -19.03 21.67
CA ASP A 287 5.53 -20.29 21.50
C ASP A 287 4.76 -20.25 20.17
N VAL A 288 5.23 -21.04 19.20
CA VAL A 288 4.51 -21.36 17.98
C VAL A 288 3.37 -22.29 18.37
N LEU A 289 2.13 -21.82 18.23
CA LEU A 289 0.95 -22.68 18.23
C LEU A 289 0.96 -23.51 16.94
N GLU A 290 1.57 -24.69 16.98
CA GLU A 290 1.37 -25.74 15.98
C GLU A 290 -0.02 -26.37 16.15
N ASP A 291 -1.06 -25.72 15.63
CA ASP A 291 -2.33 -26.40 15.41
C ASP A 291 -2.24 -27.23 14.12
N LYS A 292 -2.17 -28.55 14.31
CA LYS A 292 -2.27 -29.57 13.27
C LYS A 292 -3.61 -29.41 12.54
N VAL A 293 -3.56 -28.96 11.28
CA VAL A 293 -4.70 -29.06 10.37
C VAL A 293 -4.80 -30.52 9.90
N GLU A 294 -5.68 -31.30 10.52
CA GLU A 294 -6.09 -32.60 9.98
C GLU A 294 -7.02 -32.36 8.78
N LEU A 295 -6.56 -32.76 7.59
CA LEU A 295 -7.36 -32.79 6.37
C LEU A 295 -8.44 -33.86 6.51
N VAL A 296 -9.71 -33.44 6.65
CA VAL A 296 -10.87 -34.33 6.60
C VAL A 296 -11.11 -34.75 5.13
N PRO A 297 -11.06 -36.05 4.79
CA PRO A 297 -11.34 -36.49 3.42
C PRO A 297 -12.85 -36.39 3.11
N SER A 298 -13.16 -35.92 1.90
CA SER A 298 -14.53 -35.80 1.38
C SER A 298 -15.24 -37.18 1.34
N PRO A 299 -16.56 -37.24 1.60
CA PRO A 299 -17.30 -38.50 1.52
C PRO A 299 -17.40 -38.99 0.06
N PRO A 300 -17.41 -40.31 -0.17
CA PRO A 300 -17.46 -40.86 -1.51
C PRO A 300 -18.82 -40.64 -2.18
N ASN A 301 -18.78 -40.35 -3.48
CA ASN A 301 -19.93 -40.27 -4.38
C ASN A 301 -20.79 -41.54 -4.29
N GLY A 302 -21.98 -41.43 -3.72
CA GLY A 302 -23.02 -42.45 -3.78
C GLY A 302 -23.81 -42.34 -5.09
N GLY A 303 -23.55 -43.24 -6.04
CA GLY A 303 -24.42 -43.49 -7.18
C GLY A 303 -25.31 -44.72 -6.93
N GLY A 304 -26.55 -44.65 -7.43
CA GLY A 304 -27.56 -45.73 -7.48
C GLY A 304 -28.33 -45.91 -6.16
N GLU A 305 -29.62 -46.24 -6.10
CA GLU A 305 -30.62 -46.72 -7.05
C GLU A 305 -32.02 -46.52 -6.42
N SER A 306 -33.04 -46.73 -7.26
CA SER A 306 -34.48 -46.75 -7.03
C SER A 306 -35.02 -47.69 -5.93
N GLU A 307 -36.13 -47.32 -5.29
CA GLU A 307 -37.27 -48.18 -4.86
C GLU A 307 -38.38 -47.27 -4.30
N GLN A 308 -39.50 -47.02 -4.99
CA GLN A 308 -40.80 -47.71 -4.86
C GLN A 308 -41.18 -48.21 -3.45
N SER A 309 -41.99 -47.43 -2.72
CA SER A 309 -43.33 -47.81 -2.20
C SER A 309 -44.00 -46.60 -1.54
#